data_AF-A0A7C4H4C3-F1
#
_entry.id   AF-A0A7C4H4C3-F1
#
_cell.length_a   1.000
_cell.length_b   1.000
_cell.length_c   1.000
_cell.angle_alpha   90.00
_cell.angle_beta   90.00
_cell.angle_gamma   90.00
#
_symmetry.space_group_name_H-M   'P 1'
#
loop_
_entity.id
_entity.type
_entity.pdbx_description
1 polymer ?
#
loop_
_entity_poly.entity_id
_entity_poly.type
_entity_poly.pdbx_seq_one_letter_code
_entity_poly.pdbx_strand_id
1 'polypeptide(L)'
;FYKRAQILVADVWGTFGGEGPGKFADLPWLTAFADYKLPQILWDQGAMRLHPALAERIQRGELIRWGNAEEVELRAATVVAVEELVFLLRKRGRDLVSFQVDWLLWNAAQGGLAVPHHRTLTWAY
;
A
#
# COMPACT_ATOMS: atom_id res chain seq x y z
N PHE A 1 -1.93 0.72 12.91
CA PHE A 1 -1.72 -0.34 11.92
C PHE A 1 -0.47 -1.13 12.27
N TYR A 2 -0.54 -2.47 12.32
CA TYR A 2 0.61 -3.35 12.63
C TYR A 2 1.48 -3.61 11.39
N LYS A 3 1.95 -2.53 10.74
CA LYS A 3 2.66 -2.61 9.45
C LYS A 3 3.88 -3.53 9.51
N ARG A 4 4.80 -3.30 10.45
CA ARG A 4 6.00 -4.14 10.60
C ARG A 4 5.71 -5.62 10.82
N ALA A 5 4.68 -5.94 11.60
CA ALA A 5 4.33 -7.32 11.87
C ALA A 5 3.84 -8.02 10.59
N GLN A 6 3.03 -7.32 9.79
CA GLN A 6 2.58 -7.85 8.50
C GLN A 6 3.75 -8.01 7.51
N ILE A 7 4.65 -7.02 7.43
CA ILE A 7 5.86 -7.10 6.60
C ILE A 7 6.74 -8.27 7.01
N LEU A 8 6.97 -8.46 8.32
CA LEU A 8 7.76 -9.58 8.82
C LEU A 8 7.19 -10.93 8.35
N VAL A 9 5.87 -11.12 8.47
CA VAL A 9 5.23 -12.37 8.01
C VAL A 9 5.39 -12.54 6.50
N ALA A 10 5.16 -11.48 5.71
CA ALA A 10 5.34 -11.52 4.25
C ALA A 10 6.79 -11.81 3.84
N ASP A 11 7.77 -11.18 4.49
CA ASP A 11 9.19 -11.35 4.21
C ASP A 11 9.68 -12.75 4.58
N VAL A 12 9.26 -13.29 5.73
CA VAL A 12 9.58 -14.66 6.13
C VAL A 12 8.95 -15.65 5.15
N TRP A 13 7.68 -15.46 4.78
CA TRP A 13 7.04 -16.29 3.75
C TRP A 13 7.81 -16.25 2.42
N GLY A 14 8.14 -15.04 1.92
CA GLY A 14 8.84 -14.85 0.66
C GLY A 14 10.25 -15.43 0.66
N THR A 15 10.95 -15.34 1.78
CA THR A 15 12.31 -15.88 1.96
C THR A 15 12.34 -17.40 1.90
N PHE A 16 11.36 -18.06 2.53
CA PHE A 16 11.31 -19.53 2.63
C PHE A 16 10.37 -20.17 1.60
N GLY A 17 9.84 -19.41 0.64
CA GLY A 17 8.96 -19.94 -0.41
C GLY A 17 7.67 -20.59 0.11
N GLY A 18 7.18 -20.19 1.29
CA GLY A 18 6.03 -20.80 1.93
C GLY A 18 6.28 -22.15 2.62
N GLU A 19 7.54 -22.56 2.77
CA GLU A 19 7.93 -23.80 3.44
C GLU A 19 8.62 -23.54 4.79
N GLY A 20 8.71 -24.57 5.64
CA GLY A 20 9.42 -24.49 6.92
C GLY A 20 9.01 -23.28 7.76
N PRO A 21 9.94 -22.38 8.16
CA PRO A 21 9.62 -21.16 8.91
C PRO A 21 8.67 -20.19 8.20
N GLY A 22 8.57 -20.26 6.87
CA GLY A 22 7.63 -19.45 6.07
C GLY A 22 6.27 -20.10 5.87
N LYS A 23 5.99 -21.25 6.46
CA LYS A 23 4.72 -21.94 6.29
C LYS A 23 3.62 -21.30 7.16
N PHE A 24 2.95 -20.30 6.60
CA PHE A 24 1.78 -19.64 7.19
C PHE A 24 0.50 -20.07 6.48
N ALA A 25 -0.60 -20.24 7.24
CA ALA A 25 -1.90 -20.65 6.70
C ALA A 25 -2.87 -19.47 6.46
N ASP A 26 -2.53 -18.31 7.01
CA ASP A 26 -3.35 -17.12 7.18
C ASP A 26 -2.81 -15.91 6.40
N LEU A 27 -1.91 -16.15 5.44
CA LEU A 27 -1.37 -15.10 4.55
C LEU A 27 -2.43 -14.25 3.84
N PRO A 28 -3.61 -14.78 3.43
CA PRO A 28 -4.66 -13.96 2.85
C PRO A 28 -5.23 -12.90 3.80
N TRP A 29 -4.91 -12.93 5.10
CA TRP A 29 -5.33 -11.91 6.07
C TRP A 29 -4.41 -10.69 6.06
N LEU A 30 -3.23 -10.81 5.44
CA LEU A 30 -2.34 -9.67 5.26
C LEU A 30 -2.95 -8.70 4.25
N THR A 31 -2.88 -7.42 4.59
CA THR A 31 -3.34 -6.31 3.75
C THR A 31 -2.19 -5.70 2.97
N ALA A 32 -2.49 -4.74 2.10
CA ALA A 32 -1.46 -3.85 1.57
C ALA A 32 -0.82 -3.01 2.70
N PHE A 33 0.48 -2.76 2.62
CA PHE A 33 1.26 -2.09 3.65
C PHE A 33 1.26 -0.57 3.46
N ALA A 34 0.07 0.01 3.35
CA ALA A 34 -0.18 1.41 2.99
C ALA A 34 0.77 2.39 3.70
N ASP A 35 1.79 2.79 2.95
CA ASP A 35 2.83 3.75 3.30
C ASP A 35 2.69 5.00 2.44
N TYR A 36 3.80 5.67 2.08
CA TYR A 36 3.75 6.83 1.20
C TYR A 36 3.81 6.47 -0.30
N LYS A 37 4.35 5.30 -0.69
CA LYS A 37 4.55 4.89 -2.09
C LYS A 37 3.30 4.36 -2.73
N LEU A 38 2.57 3.48 -2.05
CA LEU A 38 1.33 2.91 -2.58
C LEU A 38 0.26 3.98 -2.91
N PRO A 39 -0.11 4.88 -1.99
CA PRO A 39 -1.03 5.96 -2.34
C PRO A 39 -0.50 6.86 -3.46
N GLN A 40 0.82 7.07 -3.53
CA GLN A 40 1.45 7.88 -4.58
C GLN A 40 1.25 7.24 -5.96
N ILE A 41 1.61 5.96 -6.15
CA ILE A 41 1.45 5.30 -7.46
C ILE A 41 -0.02 5.12 -7.84
N LEU A 42 -0.90 4.81 -6.87
CA LEU A 42 -2.33 4.70 -7.16
C LEU A 42 -2.92 6.04 -7.61
N TRP A 43 -2.46 7.15 -7.03
CA TRP A 43 -2.85 8.48 -7.46
C TRP A 43 -2.28 8.83 -8.84
N ASP A 44 -0.98 8.61 -9.04
CA ASP A 44 -0.26 8.87 -10.29
C ASP A 44 -0.89 8.16 -11.48
N GLN A 45 -1.27 6.90 -11.30
CA GLN A 45 -1.86 6.05 -12.34
C GLN A 45 -3.38 6.22 -12.47
N GLY A 46 -3.99 7.14 -11.70
CA GLY A 46 -5.42 7.43 -11.75
C GLY A 46 -6.33 6.36 -11.12
N ALA A 47 -5.76 5.35 -10.45
CA ALA A 47 -6.51 4.33 -9.71
C ALA A 47 -7.11 4.88 -8.41
N MET A 48 -6.57 5.97 -7.87
CA MET A 48 -7.10 6.69 -6.72
C MET A 48 -7.18 8.19 -7.02
N ARG A 49 -8.29 8.83 -6.63
CA ARG A 49 -8.47 10.29 -6.81
C ARG A 49 -8.52 10.97 -5.45
N LEU A 50 -7.62 11.91 -5.23
CA LEU A 50 -7.59 12.72 -4.02
C LEU A 50 -8.58 13.89 -4.14
N HIS A 51 -9.15 14.29 -3.00
CA HIS A 51 -9.89 15.54 -2.93
C HIS A 51 -8.98 16.72 -3.33
N PRO A 52 -9.44 17.72 -4.11
CA PRO A 52 -8.58 18.79 -4.62
C PRO A 52 -7.75 19.50 -3.54
N ALA A 53 -8.37 19.83 -2.40
CA ALA A 53 -7.67 20.46 -1.29
C ALA A 53 -6.54 19.58 -0.71
N LEU A 54 -6.75 18.26 -0.60
CA LEU A 54 -5.72 17.33 -0.13
C LEU A 54 -4.59 17.19 -1.15
N ALA A 55 -4.94 17.09 -2.44
CA ALA A 55 -3.98 17.03 -3.53
C ALA A 55 -3.06 18.27 -3.55
N GLU A 56 -3.63 19.47 -3.44
CA GLU A 56 -2.87 20.72 -3.40
C GLU A 56 -1.91 20.77 -2.20
N ARG A 57 -2.34 20.35 -1.02
CA ARG A 57 -1.47 20.31 0.18
C ARG A 57 -0.29 19.37 -0.01
N ILE A 58 -0.53 18.19 -0.59
CA ILE A 58 0.52 17.22 -0.93
C ILE A 58 1.47 17.80 -1.98
N GLN A 59 0.95 18.49 -3.01
CA GLN A 59 1.76 19.17 -4.03
C GLN A 59 2.65 20.27 -3.45
N ARG A 60 2.16 21.00 -2.45
CA ARG A 60 2.95 22.00 -1.70
C ARG A 60 3.95 21.38 -0.73
N GLY A 61 3.95 20.06 -0.57
CA GLY A 61 4.84 19.35 0.34
C GLY A 61 4.52 19.60 1.81
N GLU A 62 3.29 20.01 2.12
CA GLU A 62 2.83 20.23 3.48
C GLU A 62 2.79 18.93 4.28
N LEU A 63 3.03 19.04 5.59
CA LEU A 63 2.88 17.90 6.48
C LEU A 63 1.39 17.59 6.70
N ILE A 64 1.04 16.32 6.48
CA ILE A 64 -0.22 15.75 6.93
C ILE A 64 0.01 15.23 8.34
N ARG A 65 -0.88 15.60 9.26
CA ARG A 65 -0.76 15.21 10.67
C ARG A 65 -1.10 13.73 10.81
N TRP A 66 -0.20 12.98 11.43
CA TRP A 66 -0.44 11.58 11.75
C TRP A 66 -1.74 11.39 12.56
N GLY A 67 -2.57 10.42 12.14
CA GLY A 67 -3.84 10.09 12.78
C GLY A 67 -4.97 11.10 12.51
N ASN A 68 -4.76 12.12 11.66
CA ASN A 68 -5.87 12.95 11.21
C ASN A 68 -6.72 12.20 10.16
N ALA A 69 -7.92 12.72 9.89
CA ALA A 69 -8.84 12.10 8.94
C ALA A 69 -8.21 11.90 7.56
N GLU A 70 -7.53 12.91 7.01
CA GLU A 70 -6.90 12.82 5.68
C GLU A 70 -5.84 11.72 5.59
N GLU A 71 -4.97 11.57 6.60
CA GLU A 71 -3.95 10.52 6.63
C GLU A 71 -4.58 9.14 6.76
N VAL A 72 -5.58 9.00 7.64
CA VAL A 72 -6.28 7.73 7.85
C VAL A 72 -7.07 7.34 6.60
N GLU A 73 -7.80 8.28 5.99
CA GLU A 73 -8.55 8.08 4.75
C GLU A 73 -7.63 7.69 3.59
N LEU A 74 -6.48 8.36 3.43
CA LEU A 74 -5.51 8.04 2.39
C LEU A 74 -5.00 6.60 2.53
N ARG A 75 -4.70 6.16 3.76
CA ARG A 75 -4.22 4.80 4.02
C ARG A 75 -5.31 3.75 3.89
N ALA A 76 -6.51 4.04 4.37
CA ALA A 76 -7.67 3.15 4.22
C ALA A 76 -8.05 2.98 2.74
N ALA A 77 -8.12 4.08 1.98
CA ALA A 77 -8.39 4.06 0.55
C ALA A 77 -7.33 3.27 -0.23
N THR A 78 -6.06 3.38 0.18
CA THR A 78 -4.98 2.56 -0.38
C THR A 78 -5.22 1.06 -0.19
N VAL A 79 -5.59 0.63 1.02
CA VAL A 79 -5.89 -0.79 1.28
C VAL A 79 -7.07 -1.25 0.42
N VAL A 80 -8.16 -0.48 0.38
CA VAL A 80 -9.35 -0.81 -0.44
C VAL A 80 -9.01 -0.90 -1.92
N ALA A 81 -8.25 0.05 -2.46
CA ALA A 81 -7.84 0.04 -3.86
C ALA A 81 -7.00 -1.20 -4.21
N VAL A 82 -6.13 -1.67 -3.31
CA VAL A 82 -5.37 -2.91 -3.52
C VAL A 82 -6.27 -4.14 -3.47
N GLU A 83 -7.25 -4.21 -2.57
CA GLU A 83 -8.25 -5.30 -2.55
C GLU A 83 -9.06 -5.34 -3.86
N GLU A 84 -9.45 -4.18 -4.39
CA GLU A 84 -10.12 -4.11 -5.70
C GLU A 84 -9.21 -4.61 -6.83
N LEU A 85 -7.91 -4.24 -6.82
CA LEU A 85 -6.94 -4.75 -7.79
C LEU A 85 -6.78 -6.27 -7.70
N VAL A 86 -6.68 -6.83 -6.49
CA VAL A 86 -6.64 -8.28 -6.25
C VAL A 86 -7.86 -8.97 -6.87
N PHE A 87 -9.06 -8.44 -6.60
CA PHE A 87 -10.29 -8.97 -7.18
C PHE A 87 -10.29 -8.92 -8.71
N LEU A 88 -9.85 -7.80 -9.30
CA LEU A 88 -9.76 -7.62 -10.75
C LEU A 88 -8.69 -8.52 -11.40
N LEU A 89 -7.60 -8.82 -10.70
CA LEU A 89 -6.55 -9.75 -11.13
C LEU A 89 -7.05 -11.19 -11.11
N ARG A 90 -7.76 -11.58 -10.04
CA ARG A 90 -8.39 -12.91 -9.93
C ARG A 90 -9.38 -13.17 -11.06
N LYS A 91 -10.22 -12.17 -11.40
CA LYS A 91 -11.11 -12.25 -12.57
C LYS A 91 -10.39 -12.48 -13.90
N ARG A 92 -9.11 -12.14 -13.99
CA ARG A 92 -8.24 -12.37 -15.15
C ARG A 92 -7.36 -13.62 -15.02
N GLY A 93 -7.66 -14.50 -14.06
CA GLY A 93 -6.93 -15.75 -13.86
C GLY A 93 -5.59 -15.59 -13.13
N ARG A 94 -5.35 -14.46 -12.47
CA ARG A 94 -4.15 -14.23 -11.64
C ARG A 94 -4.55 -14.26 -10.17
N ASP A 95 -4.25 -15.35 -9.49
CA ASP A 95 -4.53 -15.46 -8.06
C ASP A 95 -3.35 -14.94 -7.26
N LEU A 96 -3.46 -13.68 -6.83
CA LEU A 96 -2.49 -12.99 -5.98
C LEU A 96 -3.21 -12.51 -4.73
N VAL A 97 -2.49 -12.41 -3.62
CA VAL A 97 -2.98 -11.79 -2.38
C VAL A 97 -2.44 -10.37 -2.22
N SER A 98 -3.04 -9.59 -1.33
CA SER A 98 -2.84 -8.13 -1.23
C SER A 98 -1.39 -7.72 -1.00
N PHE A 99 -0.63 -8.43 -0.17
CA PHE A 99 0.79 -8.12 0.04
C PHE A 99 1.66 -8.40 -1.21
N GLN A 100 1.27 -9.35 -2.07
CA GLN A 100 1.99 -9.60 -3.32
C GLN A 100 1.73 -8.47 -4.33
N VAL A 101 0.49 -7.97 -4.37
CA VAL A 101 0.14 -6.80 -5.17
C VAL A 101 0.84 -5.55 -4.63
N ASP A 102 0.94 -5.39 -3.31
CA ASP A 102 1.76 -4.36 -2.65
C ASP A 102 3.21 -4.40 -3.16
N TRP A 103 3.88 -5.55 -3.14
CA TRP A 103 5.25 -5.68 -3.64
C TRP A 103 5.39 -5.27 -5.11
N LEU A 104 4.43 -5.67 -5.95
CA LEU A 104 4.42 -5.29 -7.37
C LEU A 104 4.28 -3.77 -7.55
N LEU A 105 3.34 -3.14 -6.84
CA LEU A 105 3.11 -1.70 -6.87
C LEU A 105 4.30 -0.93 -6.30
N TRP A 106 4.88 -1.41 -5.20
CA TRP A 106 6.04 -0.78 -4.56
C TRP A 106 7.27 -0.82 -5.45
N ASN A 107 7.50 -1.95 -6.14
CA ASN A 107 8.58 -2.06 -7.13
C ASN A 107 8.33 -1.16 -8.35
N ALA A 108 7.10 -1.12 -8.86
CA ALA A 108 6.74 -0.21 -9.96
C ALA A 108 6.93 1.26 -9.59
N ALA A 109 6.66 1.63 -8.33
CA ALA A 109 6.81 3.00 -7.81
C ALA A 109 8.27 3.50 -7.71
N GLN A 110 9.25 2.62 -7.94
CA GLN A 110 10.67 3.01 -8.01
C GLN A 110 11.03 3.68 -9.35
N GLY A 111 10.23 3.49 -10.40
CA GLY A 111 10.48 4.00 -11.75
C GLY A 111 10.33 5.52 -11.94
N GLY A 112 10.18 6.28 -10.86
CA GLY A 112 9.82 7.71 -10.89
C GLY A 112 8.32 7.90 -11.13
N LEU A 113 7.71 8.77 -10.34
CA LEU A 113 6.28 9.11 -10.42
C LEU A 113 6.16 10.63 -10.64
N ALA A 114 5.13 11.06 -11.37
CA ALA A 114 4.94 12.46 -11.73
C ALA A 114 4.36 13.29 -10.57
N VAL A 115 3.63 12.63 -9.67
CA VAL A 115 3.04 13.27 -8.48
C VAL A 115 3.92 13.09 -7.24
N PRO A 116 3.96 14.05 -6.30
CA PRO A 116 4.64 13.87 -5.02
C PRO A 116 3.86 12.91 -4.11
N HIS A 117 4.56 12.35 -3.11
CA HIS A 117 3.90 11.58 -2.05
C HIS A 117 3.50 12.48 -0.88
N HIS A 118 2.50 12.02 -0.11
CA HIS A 118 2.15 12.68 1.14
C HIS A 118 3.31 12.60 2.16
N ARG A 119 3.40 13.59 3.04
CA ARG A 119 4.43 13.65 4.10
C ARG A 119 3.79 13.60 5.46
N THR A 120 3.96 12.48 6.16
CA THR A 120 3.47 12.29 7.54
C THR A 120 4.64 11.92 8.44
N LEU A 121 4.88 12.72 9.47
CA LEU A 121 5.82 12.38 10.53
C LEU A 121 5.15 11.39 11.49
N THR A 122 5.63 10.15 11.52
CA THR A 122 5.07 9.10 12.36
C THR A 122 6.12 8.05 12.72
N TRP A 123 5.92 7.40 13.87
CA TRP A 123 6.68 6.24 14.33
C TRP A 123 5.99 4.92 13.95
N ALA A 124 4.80 4.97 13.36
CA ALA A 124 3.95 3.82 13.06
C ALA A 124 4.36 3.04 11.79
N TYR A 125 5.67 2.93 11.54
CA TYR A 125 6.26 2.19 10.43
C TYR A 125 6.72 0.82 10.86
#